data_AF-A0A382H7T2-F1
#
_entry.id   AF-A0A382H7T2-F1
#
_cell.length_a   1.000
_cell.length_b   1.000
_cell.length_c   1.000
_cell.angle_alpha   90.00
_cell.angle_beta   90.00
_cell.angle_gamma   90.00
#
_symmetry.space_group_name_H-M   'P 1'
#
loop_
_entity.id
_entity.type
_entity.pdbx_description
1 polymer ?
#
loop_
_entity_poly.entity_id
_entity_poly.type
_entity_poly.pdbx_seq_one_letter_code
_entity_poly.pdbx_strand_id
1 'polypeptide(L)'
;KIIRDSAIPKAELFGVYHEATQPISKFDLLKLVAEIYGKTIKLIPVDQPVCDRSLNPARFSAATGYVAPEWPELIRIMCNYKLVNG
;
A
#
# COMPACT_ATOMS: atom_id res chain seq x y z
N LYS A 1 13.25 0.67 -3.74
CA LYS A 1 12.87 0.63 -5.17
C LYS A 1 12.25 1.96 -5.57
N ILE A 2 11.03 2.28 -5.14
CA ILE A 2 10.28 3.51 -5.47
C ILE A 2 11.12 4.81 -5.44
N ILE A 3 11.71 5.19 -4.30
CA ILE A 3 12.47 6.46 -4.21
C ILE A 3 13.67 6.46 -5.17
N ARG A 4 14.46 5.38 -5.16
CA ARG A 4 15.68 5.24 -5.98
C ARG A 4 15.38 5.21 -7.48
N ASP A 5 14.35 4.47 -7.87
CA ASP A 5 14.11 4.07 -9.25
C ASP A 5 13.07 4.97 -9.94
N SER A 6 12.21 5.66 -9.16
CA SER A 6 11.10 6.45 -9.71
C SER A 6 11.17 7.93 -9.33
N ALA A 7 11.69 8.30 -8.14
CA ALA A 7 11.74 9.70 -7.71
C ALA A 7 13.09 10.37 -8.01
N ILE A 8 14.21 9.77 -7.57
CA ILE A 8 15.56 10.34 -7.74
C ILE A 8 15.92 10.63 -9.21
N PRO A 9 15.60 9.77 -10.20
CA PRO A 9 15.96 10.02 -11.59
C PRO A 9 15.24 11.22 -12.24
N LYS A 10 14.20 11.74 -11.59
CA LYS A 10 13.31 12.78 -12.12
C LYS A 10 13.56 14.08 -11.36
N ALA A 11 14.63 14.77 -11.72
CA ALA A 11 15.08 16.02 -11.06
C ALA A 11 14.03 17.14 -11.08
N GLU A 12 13.06 17.06 -11.99
CA GLU A 12 11.90 17.96 -12.10
C GLU A 12 10.80 17.72 -11.05
N LEU A 13 10.87 16.63 -10.27
CA LEU A 13 9.87 16.38 -9.23
C LEU A 13 10.16 17.24 -7.99
N PHE A 14 9.28 18.19 -7.74
CA PHE A 14 9.27 19.00 -6.52
C PHE A 14 7.87 19.13 -5.91
N GLY A 15 7.82 19.32 -4.60
CA GLY A 15 6.58 19.45 -3.83
C GLY A 15 6.00 18.11 -3.36
N VAL A 16 4.72 18.12 -2.99
CA VAL A 16 4.05 16.97 -2.36
C VAL A 16 3.41 16.04 -3.39
N TYR A 17 3.76 14.76 -3.32
CA TYR A 17 3.16 13.69 -4.09
C TYR A 17 2.67 12.59 -3.15
N HIS A 18 1.55 11.98 -3.50
CA HIS A 18 1.03 10.83 -2.79
C HIS A 18 1.48 9.55 -3.50
N GLU A 19 2.20 8.70 -2.78
CA GLU A 19 2.43 7.31 -3.17
C GLU A 19 1.41 6.45 -2.44
N ALA A 20 0.58 5.73 -3.20
CA ALA A 20 -0.50 4.89 -2.67
C ALA A 20 -0.95 3.87 -3.71
N THR A 21 -1.47 2.74 -3.23
CA THR A 21 -2.25 1.78 -4.02
C THR A 21 -3.74 2.10 -3.96
N GLN A 22 -4.60 1.24 -4.53
CA GLN A 22 -6.06 1.41 -4.48
C GLN A 22 -6.56 1.59 -3.03
N PRO A 23 -7.56 2.45 -2.78
CA PRO A 23 -8.12 2.57 -1.44
C PRO A 23 -8.76 1.25 -0.99
N ILE A 24 -8.63 0.92 0.30
CA ILE A 24 -9.24 -0.26 0.90
C ILE A 24 -9.79 0.10 2.29
N SER A 25 -10.91 -0.51 2.67
CA SER A 25 -11.41 -0.36 4.03
C SER A 25 -10.49 -1.11 5.01
N LYS A 26 -10.39 -0.63 6.25
CA LYS A 26 -9.65 -1.32 7.32
C LYS A 26 -10.13 -2.77 7.50
N PHE A 27 -11.44 -2.99 7.36
CA PHE A 27 -12.03 -4.32 7.54
C PHE A 27 -11.62 -5.28 6.43
N ASP A 28 -11.68 -4.84 5.16
CA ASP A 28 -11.27 -5.65 4.02
C ASP A 28 -9.77 -5.89 4.01
N LEU A 29 -8.98 -4.90 4.42
CA LEU A 29 -7.53 -5.06 4.62
C LEU A 29 -7.23 -6.15 5.65
N LEU A 30 -7.86 -6.11 6.83
CA LEU A 30 -7.64 -7.11 7.87
C LEU A 30 -8.10 -8.51 7.45
N LYS A 31 -9.19 -8.62 6.68
CA LYS A 31 -9.62 -9.89 6.08
C LYS A 31 -8.56 -10.46 5.16
N LEU A 32 -8.05 -9.64 4.24
CA LEU A 32 -7.04 -10.05 3.28
C LEU A 32 -5.72 -10.44 3.96
N VAL A 33 -5.32 -9.74 5.02
CA VAL A 33 -4.19 -10.12 5.86
C VAL A 33 -4.42 -11.48 6.51
N ALA A 34 -5.58 -11.69 7.14
CA ALA A 34 -5.89 -12.96 7.81
C ALA A 34 -5.85 -14.15 6.83
N GLU A 35 -6.40 -13.96 5.63
CA GLU A 35 -6.37 -14.95 4.55
C GLU A 35 -4.94 -15.28 4.12
N ILE A 36 -4.15 -14.28 3.73
CA ILE A 36 -2.79 -14.49 3.21
C ILE A 36 -1.84 -15.04 4.28
N TYR A 37 -2.01 -14.64 5.54
CA TYR A 37 -1.19 -15.12 6.66
C TYR A 37 -1.67 -16.47 7.22
N GLY A 38 -2.76 -17.05 6.70
CA GLY A 38 -3.32 -18.31 7.18
C GLY A 38 -3.83 -18.24 8.62
N LYS A 39 -4.42 -17.10 9.03
CA LYS A 39 -4.95 -16.88 10.38
C LYS A 39 -6.46 -17.11 10.42
N THR A 40 -6.89 -18.05 11.24
CA THR A 40 -8.31 -18.23 11.57
C THR A 40 -8.70 -17.28 12.70
N ILE A 41 -9.25 -16.12 12.36
CA ILE A 41 -9.70 -15.09 13.32
C ILE A 41 -11.06 -14.53 12.95
N LYS A 42 -11.91 -14.24 13.95
CA LYS A 42 -13.19 -13.57 13.75
C LYS A 42 -12.98 -12.06 13.71
N LEU A 43 -13.29 -11.44 12.58
CA LEU A 43 -13.29 -9.98 12.44
C LEU A 43 -14.71 -9.45 12.66
N ILE A 44 -14.85 -8.53 13.61
CA ILE A 44 -16.13 -7.87 13.93
C ILE A 44 -16.09 -6.47 13.32
N PRO A 45 -17.02 -6.12 12.41
CA PRO A 45 -17.06 -4.79 11.82
C PRO A 45 -17.41 -3.74 12.89
N VAL A 46 -16.85 -2.55 12.73
CA VAL A 46 -17.12 -1.38 13.57
C VAL A 46 -17.38 -0.21 12.65
N ASP A 47 -18.58 0.34 12.72
CA ASP A 47 -19.05 1.36 11.76
C ASP A 47 -18.65 2.78 12.15
N GLN A 48 -18.18 3.01 13.38
CA GLN A 48 -17.77 4.35 13.85
C GLN A 48 -16.54 4.35 14.77
N PRO A 49 -15.69 5.39 14.67
CA PRO A 49 -15.76 6.50 13.71
C PRO A 49 -15.27 6.09 12.31
N VAL A 50 -15.91 6.62 11.27
CA VAL A 50 -15.41 6.53 9.89
C VAL A 50 -14.39 7.65 9.67
N CYS A 51 -13.19 7.31 9.23
CA CYS A 51 -12.16 8.28 8.86
C CYS A 51 -11.57 7.85 7.52
N ASP A 52 -11.97 8.53 6.44
CA ASP A 52 -11.38 8.33 5.12
C ASP A 52 -10.02 9.03 5.06
N ARG A 53 -8.96 8.22 4.96
CA ARG A 53 -7.57 8.67 4.82
C ARG A 53 -6.96 8.21 3.49
N SER A 54 -7.81 7.95 2.51
CA SER A 54 -7.38 7.54 1.19
C SER A 54 -6.54 8.65 0.55
N LEU A 55 -5.44 8.24 -0.08
CA LEU A 55 -4.57 9.13 -0.83
C LEU A 55 -4.87 9.01 -2.33
N ASN A 56 -4.62 10.09 -3.07
CA ASN A 56 -4.76 10.12 -4.53
C ASN A 56 -3.39 10.03 -5.22
N PRO A 57 -3.01 8.88 -5.83
CA PRO A 57 -1.71 8.68 -6.46
C PRO A 57 -1.60 9.23 -7.88
N ALA A 58 -2.66 9.79 -8.46
CA ALA A 58 -2.71 10.19 -9.88
C ALA A 58 -1.55 11.12 -10.27
N ARG A 59 -1.23 12.09 -9.40
CA ARG A 59 -0.12 13.02 -9.64
C ARG A 59 1.24 12.30 -9.68
N PHE A 60 1.48 11.36 -8.77
CA PHE A 60 2.74 10.61 -8.73
C PHE A 60 2.86 9.67 -9.92
N SER A 61 1.79 8.95 -10.26
CA SER A 61 1.77 8.03 -11.39
C SER A 61 1.97 8.76 -12.73
N ALA A 62 1.30 9.90 -12.93
CA ALA A 62 1.49 10.69 -14.15
C ALA A 62 2.92 11.21 -14.31
N ALA A 63 3.58 11.59 -13.21
CA ALA A 63 4.92 12.16 -13.24
C ALA A 63 6.05 11.11 -13.32
N THR A 64 5.82 9.91 -12.79
CA THR A 64 6.86 8.87 -12.68
C THR A 64 6.61 7.64 -13.57
N GLY A 65 5.39 7.43 -14.04
CA GLY A 65 4.94 6.18 -14.66
C GLY A 65 4.79 5.02 -13.67
N TYR A 66 5.08 5.22 -12.39
CA TYR A 66 4.97 4.18 -11.37
C TYR A 66 3.51 3.90 -11.04
N VAL A 67 3.20 2.62 -10.90
CA VAL A 67 1.91 2.10 -10.42
C VAL A 67 2.21 1.17 -9.26
N ALA A 68 1.62 1.46 -8.10
CA ALA A 68 1.79 0.62 -6.92
C ALA A 68 1.12 -0.75 -7.15
N PRO A 69 1.70 -1.86 -6.65
CA PRO A 69 1.03 -3.15 -6.65
C PRO A 69 -0.29 -3.13 -5.87
N GLU A 70 -1.22 -3.99 -6.25
CA GLU A 70 -2.48 -4.19 -5.54
C GLU A 70 -2.27 -4.81 -4.14
N TRP A 71 -3.24 -4.60 -3.25
CA TRP A 71 -3.16 -5.06 -1.86
C TRP A 71 -2.79 -6.54 -1.66
N PRO A 72 -3.34 -7.51 -2.42
CA PRO A 72 -2.97 -8.91 -2.22
C PRO A 72 -1.48 -9.15 -2.44
N GLU A 73 -0.87 -8.44 -3.38
CA GLU A 73 0.56 -8.57 -3.68
C GLU A 73 1.42 -7.92 -2.60
N LEU A 74 1.07 -6.71 -2.17
CA LEU A 74 1.76 -6.03 -1.08
C LEU A 74 1.76 -6.87 0.21
N ILE A 75 0.62 -7.48 0.54
CA ILE A 75 0.48 -8.31 1.74
C ILE A 75 1.22 -9.63 1.61
N ARG A 76 1.27 -10.25 0.41
CA ARG A 76 2.13 -11.42 0.15
C ARG A 76 3.61 -11.08 0.33
N ILE A 77 4.05 -9.93 -0.17
CA ILE A 77 5.42 -9.45 0.03
C ILE A 77 5.72 -9.29 1.52
N MET A 78 4.80 -8.69 2.29
CA MET A 78 4.93 -8.57 3.75
C MET A 78 4.99 -9.95 4.45
N CYS A 79 4.09 -10.88 4.07
CA CYS A 79 4.02 -12.23 4.66
C CYS A 79 5.29 -13.04 4.40
N ASN A 80 5.84 -12.90 3.20
CA ASN A 80 7.02 -13.64 2.75
C ASN A 80 8.34 -12.94 3.13
N TYR A 81 8.28 -11.73 3.71
CA TYR A 81 9.46 -10.98 4.06
C TYR A 81 10.28 -11.73 5.12
N LYS A 82 11.51 -12.08 4.77
CA LYS A 82 12.52 -12.62 5.68
C LYS A 82 13.55 -11.53 5.89
N LEU A 83 13.86 -11.22 7.15
CA LEU A 83 15.04 -10.42 7.45
C LEU A 83 16.25 -11.20 6.93
N VAL A 84 16.96 -10.61 5.98
CA VAL A 84 18.27 -11.12 5.59
C VAL A 84 19.18 -10.77 6.76
N ASN A 85 19.57 -11.77 7.56
CA ASN A 85 20.63 -11.58 8.54
C ASN A 85 21.90 -11.28 7.73
N GLY A 86 22.33 -10.01 7.78
CA GLY A 86 23.65 -9.59 7.32
C GLY A 86 24.72 -9.95 8.33
#